data_AF-A0A9E3W966-F1
#
_entry.id   AF-A0A9E3W966-F1
#
_cell.length_a   1.000
_cell.length_b   1.000
_cell.length_c   1.000
_cell.angle_alpha   90.00
_cell.angle_beta   90.00
_cell.angle_gamma   90.00
#
_symmetry.space_group_name_H-M   'P 1'
#
loop_
_entity.id
_entity.type
_entity.pdbx_description
1 polymer ?
#
loop_
_entity_poly.entity_id
_entity_poly.type
_entity_poly.pdbx_seq_one_letter_code
_entity_poly.pdbx_strand_id
1 'polypeptide(L)'
;GVAIDSGVSDQPMSDEETYQGAFQRAAQAEKTVPEADFWVGIEGGLEERHGELHGVAWILVRGAGRLGQSRTATFVLPDEVAQLVRQGYELGHADDLVFRRSNSKQANGSVGILTDDVLDRTIYYEHAVILALIPFKNPHLTF
;
A
#
# COMPACT_ATOMS: atom_id res chain seq x y z
N GLY A 1 14.30 4.90 -5.69
CA GLY A 1 13.46 3.78 -6.17
C GLY A 1 13.55 3.71 -7.68
N VAL A 2 13.25 2.55 -8.26
CA VAL A 2 13.10 2.36 -9.71
C VAL A 2 11.62 2.49 -10.09
N ALA A 3 11.33 3.11 -11.24
CA ALA A 3 9.98 3.22 -11.74
C ALA A 3 9.58 1.90 -12.41
N ILE A 4 8.55 1.25 -11.88
CA ILE A 4 8.08 -0.07 -12.32
C ILE A 4 6.56 -0.03 -12.42
N ASP A 5 6.04 -0.54 -13.53
CA ASP A 5 4.62 -0.80 -13.70
C ASP A 5 4.18 -1.97 -12.83
N SER A 6 3.15 -1.77 -12.01
CA SER A 6 2.56 -2.80 -11.16
C SER A 6 1.74 -3.82 -11.95
N GLY A 7 1.36 -3.52 -13.20
CA GLY A 7 0.55 -4.41 -14.03
C GLY A 7 -0.89 -4.59 -13.53
N VAL A 8 -1.32 -3.76 -12.58
CA VAL A 8 -2.70 -3.68 -12.06
C VAL A 8 -3.24 -2.26 -12.26
N SER A 9 -4.49 -1.98 -11.88
CA SER A 9 -5.05 -0.63 -11.99
C SER A 9 -4.29 0.39 -11.12
N ASP A 10 -4.34 1.67 -11.52
CA ASP A 10 -3.76 2.78 -10.75
C ASP A 10 -4.38 2.93 -9.35
N GLN A 11 -5.62 2.45 -9.18
CA GLN A 11 -6.35 2.39 -7.93
C GLN A 11 -6.87 0.97 -7.71
N PRO A 12 -6.07 0.05 -7.13
CA PRO A 12 -6.51 -1.29 -6.82
C PRO A 12 -7.76 -1.27 -5.92
N MET A 13 -8.78 -2.07 -6.29
CA MET A 13 -10.09 -2.09 -5.61
C MET A 13 -10.39 -3.41 -4.89
N SER A 14 -9.39 -4.31 -4.83
CA SER A 14 -9.47 -5.53 -4.03
C SER A 14 -8.15 -5.82 -3.32
N ASP A 15 -8.23 -6.61 -2.25
CA ASP A 15 -7.05 -7.06 -1.51
C ASP A 15 -6.08 -7.84 -2.41
N GLU A 16 -6.61 -8.76 -3.22
CA GLU A 16 -5.82 -9.58 -4.15
C GLU A 16 -5.12 -8.71 -5.20
N GLU A 17 -5.82 -7.77 -5.83
CA GLU A 17 -5.21 -6.86 -6.82
C GLU A 17 -4.10 -6.02 -6.19
N THR A 18 -4.32 -5.53 -4.97
CA THR A 18 -3.31 -4.75 -4.23
C THR A 18 -2.07 -5.59 -3.92
N TYR A 19 -2.27 -6.83 -3.48
CA TYR A 19 -1.19 -7.78 -3.26
C TYR A 19 -0.41 -8.07 -4.55
N GLN A 20 -1.11 -8.32 -5.66
CA GLN A 20 -0.48 -8.59 -6.96
C GLN A 20 0.34 -7.39 -7.45
N GLY A 21 -0.16 -6.16 -7.28
CA GLY A 21 0.61 -4.96 -7.63
C GLY A 21 1.93 -4.87 -6.86
N ALA A 22 1.89 -5.05 -5.55
CA ALA A 22 3.10 -5.07 -4.72
C ALA A 22 4.05 -6.23 -5.08
N PHE A 23 3.51 -7.42 -5.37
CA PHE A 23 4.28 -8.58 -5.80
C PHE A 23 5.02 -8.32 -7.10
N GLN A 24 4.30 -7.80 -8.10
CA GLN A 24 4.84 -7.48 -9.40
C GLN A 24 5.93 -6.42 -9.29
N ARG A 25 5.71 -5.36 -8.49
CA ARG A 25 6.73 -4.33 -8.25
C ARG A 25 8.02 -4.92 -7.68
N ALA A 26 7.92 -5.76 -6.65
CA ALA A 26 9.10 -6.40 -6.05
C ALA A 26 9.80 -7.33 -7.06
N ALA A 27 9.04 -8.16 -7.79
CA ALA A 27 9.60 -9.12 -8.75
C ALA A 27 10.24 -8.45 -9.97
N GLN A 28 9.70 -7.35 -10.45
CA GLN A 28 10.28 -6.59 -11.55
C GLN A 28 11.48 -5.76 -11.09
N ALA A 29 11.49 -5.31 -9.83
CA ALA A 29 12.65 -4.64 -9.25
C ALA A 29 13.84 -5.59 -9.18
N GLU A 30 13.59 -6.85 -8.81
CA GLU A 30 14.59 -7.92 -8.82
C GLU A 30 15.19 -8.15 -10.21
N LYS A 31 14.36 -8.15 -11.26
CA LYS A 31 14.85 -8.27 -12.63
C LYS A 31 15.62 -7.03 -13.11
N THR A 32 15.24 -5.85 -12.63
CA THR A 32 15.81 -4.57 -13.09
C THR A 32 17.14 -4.26 -12.43
N VAL A 33 17.30 -4.62 -11.15
CA VAL A 33 18.50 -4.35 -10.33
C VAL A 33 18.91 -5.65 -9.61
N PRO A 34 19.37 -6.68 -10.33
CA PRO A 34 19.61 -8.02 -9.78
C PRO A 34 20.73 -8.08 -8.73
N GLU A 35 21.55 -7.04 -8.62
CA GLU A 35 22.66 -6.94 -7.67
C GLU A 35 22.25 -6.43 -6.28
N ALA A 36 21.01 -5.99 -6.09
CA ALA A 36 20.57 -5.51 -4.78
C ALA A 36 20.38 -6.66 -3.79
N ASP A 37 20.55 -6.38 -2.49
CA ASP A 37 20.29 -7.38 -1.44
C ASP A 37 18.79 -7.64 -1.22
N PHE A 38 17.97 -6.62 -1.48
CA PHE A 38 16.53 -6.63 -1.25
C PHE A 38 15.77 -5.87 -2.35
N TRP A 39 14.56 -6.35 -2.64
CA TRP A 39 13.61 -5.68 -3.53
C TRP A 39 12.26 -5.54 -2.84
N VAL A 40 11.76 -4.30 -2.76
CA VAL A 40 10.56 -3.96 -2.00
C VAL A 40 9.49 -3.44 -2.94
N GLY A 41 8.33 -4.09 -2.93
CA GLY A 41 7.10 -3.65 -3.57
C GLY A 41 6.13 -3.11 -2.52
N ILE A 42 5.63 -1.91 -2.75
CA ILE A 42 4.67 -1.23 -1.88
C ILE A 42 3.50 -0.81 -2.77
N GLU A 43 2.30 -1.29 -2.48
CA GLU A 43 1.09 -0.93 -3.21
C GLU A 43 0.00 -0.54 -2.22
N GLY A 44 -0.57 0.66 -2.39
CA GLY A 44 -1.78 1.07 -1.69
C GLY A 44 -3.00 0.63 -2.49
N GLY A 45 -4.07 0.27 -1.80
CA GLY A 45 -5.30 -0.16 -2.45
C GLY A 45 -6.50 -0.01 -1.54
N LEU A 46 -7.65 -0.40 -2.08
CA LEU A 46 -8.94 -0.31 -1.43
C LEU A 46 -9.60 -1.68 -1.44
N GLU A 47 -10.48 -1.90 -0.47
CA GLU A 47 -11.25 -3.13 -0.38
C GLU A 47 -12.68 -2.82 0.07
N GLU A 48 -13.67 -3.32 -0.67
CA GLU A 48 -15.08 -3.26 -0.25
C GLU A 48 -15.40 -4.39 0.72
N ARG A 49 -15.81 -4.06 1.94
CA ARG A 49 -16.21 -5.04 2.96
C ARG A 49 -17.44 -4.54 3.70
N HIS A 50 -18.48 -5.38 3.75
CA HIS A 50 -19.72 -5.07 4.46
C HIS A 50 -20.42 -3.76 4.01
N GLY A 51 -20.20 -3.34 2.76
CA GLY A 51 -20.75 -2.07 2.20
C GLY A 51 -19.89 -0.83 2.50
N GLU A 52 -18.78 -1.02 3.20
CA GLU A 52 -17.81 0.03 3.52
C GLU A 52 -16.58 -0.11 2.62
N LEU A 53 -15.96 1.02 2.29
CA LEU A 53 -14.71 1.05 1.57
C LEU A 53 -13.56 1.21 2.56
N HIS A 54 -12.59 0.30 2.50
CA HIS A 54 -11.48 0.23 3.45
C HIS A 54 -10.16 0.56 2.76
N GLY A 55 -9.31 1.36 3.40
CA GLY A 55 -7.97 1.68 2.96
C GLY A 55 -6.93 0.69 3.47
N VAL A 56 -6.09 0.17 2.57
CA VAL A 56 -5.05 -0.84 2.87
C VAL A 56 -3.79 -0.62 2.02
N ALA A 57 -2.69 -1.27 2.41
CA ALA A 57 -1.53 -1.41 1.55
C ALA A 57 -0.81 -2.74 1.79
N TRP A 58 -0.24 -3.30 0.73
CA TRP A 58 0.60 -4.50 0.78
C TRP A 58 2.07 -4.14 0.60
N ILE A 59 2.90 -4.75 1.43
CA ILE A 59 4.36 -4.66 1.41
C ILE A 59 4.93 -6.03 1.16
N LEU A 60 5.66 -6.18 0.06
CA LEU A 60 6.37 -7.41 -0.28
C LEU A 60 7.87 -7.13 -0.37
N VAL A 61 8.66 -7.94 0.32
CA VAL A 61 10.12 -7.85 0.34
C VAL A 61 10.69 -9.16 -0.17
N ARG A 62 11.50 -9.09 -1.22
CA ARG A 62 12.29 -10.22 -1.75
C ARG A 62 13.75 -10.03 -1.37
N GLY A 63 14.46 -11.13 -1.13
CA GLY A 63 15.90 -11.13 -0.87
C GLY A 63 16.39 -12.49 -0.38
N ALA A 64 17.65 -12.84 -0.61
CA ALA A 64 18.24 -14.10 -0.11
C ALA A 64 17.38 -15.37 -0.35
N GLY A 65 16.65 -15.44 -1.47
CA GLY A 65 15.74 -16.55 -1.80
C GLY A 65 14.45 -16.63 -0.97
N ARG A 66 14.12 -15.59 -0.20
CA ARG A 66 12.92 -15.48 0.64
C ARG A 66 11.97 -14.41 0.13
N LEU A 67 10.69 -14.59 0.46
CA LEU A 67 9.64 -13.59 0.31
C LEU A 67 9.06 -13.30 1.70
N GLY A 68 9.15 -12.05 2.11
CA GLY A 68 8.42 -11.54 3.25
C GLY A 68 7.27 -10.66 2.77
N GLN A 69 6.15 -10.73 3.48
CA GLN A 69 4.93 -10.04 3.10
C GLN A 69 4.19 -9.56 4.34
N SER A 70 3.61 -8.37 4.25
CA SER A 70 2.76 -7.82 5.30
C SER A 70 1.76 -6.87 4.69
N ARG A 71 0.66 -6.70 5.40
CA ARG A 71 -0.42 -5.77 5.08
C ARG A 71 -0.48 -4.74 6.20
N THR A 72 -0.71 -3.48 5.85
CA THR A 72 -0.96 -2.44 6.85
C THR A 72 -2.21 -2.76 7.67
N ALA A 73 -2.37 -2.06 8.80
CA ALA A 73 -3.66 -2.01 9.48
C ALA A 73 -4.73 -1.50 8.50
N THR A 74 -5.98 -1.92 8.68
CA THR A 74 -7.09 -1.48 7.84
C THR A 74 -7.87 -0.38 8.52
N PHE A 75 -8.34 0.61 7.77
CA PHE A 75 -9.25 1.65 8.26
C PHE A 75 -10.38 1.91 7.27
N VAL A 76 -11.56 2.26 7.80
CA VAL A 76 -12.75 2.61 7.02
C VAL A 76 -12.59 4.03 6.47
N LEU A 77 -12.95 4.23 5.20
CA LEU A 77 -13.05 5.56 4.60
C LEU A 77 -14.44 6.17 4.87
N PRO A 78 -14.55 7.50 5.03
CA PRO A 78 -15.85 8.16 5.10
C PRO A 78 -16.69 7.90 3.86
N ASP A 79 -18.02 7.84 4.03
CA ASP A 79 -18.95 7.59 2.93
C ASP A 79 -18.84 8.64 1.82
N GLU A 80 -18.55 9.90 2.17
CA GLU A 80 -18.34 10.98 1.20
C GLU A 80 -17.16 10.69 0.26
N VAL A 81 -16.08 10.13 0.80
CA VAL A 81 -14.89 9.73 0.00
C VAL A 81 -15.22 8.47 -0.79
N ALA A 82 -15.82 7.47 -0.14
CA ALA A 82 -16.16 6.20 -0.77
C ALA A 82 -17.11 6.36 -1.97
N GLN A 83 -18.11 7.25 -1.86
CA GLN A 83 -19.02 7.55 -2.96
C GLN A 83 -18.32 8.15 -4.18
N LEU A 84 -17.34 9.03 -3.97
CA LEU A 84 -16.54 9.59 -5.07
C LEU A 84 -15.65 8.51 -5.70
N VAL A 85 -15.02 7.66 -4.90
CA VAL A 85 -14.21 6.55 -5.44
C VAL A 85 -15.08 5.59 -6.27
N ARG A 86 -16.28 5.26 -5.80
CA ARG A 86 -17.25 4.44 -6.54
C ARG A 86 -17.71 5.09 -7.86
N GLN A 87 -17.60 6.41 -8.00
CA GLN A 87 -17.84 7.14 -9.25
C GLN A 87 -16.63 7.14 -10.20
N GLY A 88 -15.52 6.50 -9.82
CA GLY A 88 -14.30 6.38 -10.62
C GLY A 88 -13.22 7.42 -10.31
N TYR A 89 -13.37 8.20 -9.23
CA TYR A 89 -12.29 9.07 -8.77
C TYR A 89 -11.21 8.25 -8.06
N GLU A 90 -9.94 8.60 -8.26
CA GLU A 90 -8.88 8.06 -7.41
C GLU A 90 -9.00 8.58 -5.97
N LEU A 91 -8.60 7.77 -4.99
CA LEU A 91 -8.76 8.08 -3.55
C LEU A 91 -8.22 9.45 -3.18
N GLY A 92 -6.99 9.76 -3.60
CA GLY A 92 -6.38 11.04 -3.23
C GLY A 92 -7.06 12.26 -3.84
N HIS A 93 -7.72 12.10 -5.00
CA HIS A 93 -8.54 13.17 -5.57
C HIS A 93 -9.87 13.28 -4.82
N ALA A 94 -10.49 12.16 -4.45
CA ALA A 94 -11.67 12.15 -3.59
C ALA A 94 -11.41 12.83 -2.23
N ASP A 95 -10.27 12.56 -1.60
CA ASP A 95 -9.84 13.24 -0.37
C ASP A 95 -9.71 14.75 -0.55
N ASP A 96 -9.03 15.20 -1.61
CA ASP A 96 -8.88 16.63 -1.90
C ASP A 96 -10.23 17.33 -2.06
N LEU A 97 -11.20 16.69 -2.72
CA LEU A 97 -12.56 17.20 -2.89
C LEU A 97 -13.33 17.29 -1.56
N VAL A 98 -13.29 16.24 -0.74
CA VAL A 98 -14.06 16.16 0.52
C VAL A 98 -13.47 17.08 1.59
N PHE A 99 -12.14 17.02 1.78
CA PHE A 99 -11.45 17.76 2.85
C PHE A 99 -11.03 19.17 2.43
N ARG A 100 -11.34 19.59 1.19
CA ARG A 100 -10.97 20.89 0.60
C ARG A 100 -9.48 21.17 0.73
N ARG A 101 -8.68 20.13 0.52
CA ARG A 101 -7.22 20.18 0.49
C ARG A 101 -6.73 20.08 -0.95
N SER A 102 -5.45 20.35 -1.14
CA SER A 102 -4.76 20.14 -2.42
C SER A 102 -3.53 19.28 -2.17
N ASN A 103 -3.32 18.26 -3.02
CA ASN A 103 -2.17 17.35 -2.97
C ASN A 103 -2.12 16.44 -1.73
N SER A 104 -3.27 15.98 -1.22
CA SER A 104 -3.32 15.04 -0.09
C SER A 104 -2.58 13.72 -0.37
N LYS A 105 -2.39 13.35 -1.65
CA LYS A 105 -1.57 12.21 -2.07
C LYS A 105 -0.10 12.27 -1.62
N GLN A 106 0.50 13.46 -1.53
CA GLN A 106 1.95 13.62 -1.32
C GLN A 106 2.34 14.05 0.10
N ALA A 107 1.42 14.61 0.89
CA ALA A 107 1.72 15.02 2.26
C ALA A 107 1.49 13.85 3.24
N ASN A 108 0.24 13.59 3.64
CA ASN A 108 -0.04 12.75 4.82
C ASN A 108 -0.92 11.52 4.51
N GLY A 109 -1.48 11.44 3.28
CA GLY A 109 -2.44 10.40 2.88
C GLY A 109 -3.78 10.48 3.61
N SER A 110 -4.75 9.65 3.22
CA SER A 110 -6.08 9.60 3.85
C SER A 110 -5.98 9.31 5.35
N VAL A 111 -5.05 8.43 5.75
CA VAL A 111 -4.81 8.08 7.17
C VAL A 111 -4.39 9.30 8.00
N GLY A 112 -3.50 10.16 7.48
CA GLY A 112 -3.09 11.38 8.17
C GLY A 112 -4.24 12.38 8.29
N ILE A 113 -5.00 12.58 7.21
CA ILE A 113 -6.18 13.45 7.22
C ILE A 113 -7.19 13.01 8.28
N LEU A 114 -7.50 11.71 8.34
CA LEU A 114 -8.54 11.16 9.19
C LEU A 114 -8.12 11.01 10.66
N THR A 115 -6.83 11.08 10.95
CA THR A 115 -6.28 10.97 12.31
C THR A 115 -5.71 12.27 12.84
N ASP A 116 -5.93 13.39 12.14
CA ASP A 116 -5.30 14.69 12.44
C ASP A 116 -3.77 14.55 12.62
N ASP A 117 -3.14 13.78 11.73
CA ASP A 117 -1.71 13.48 11.67
C ASP A 117 -1.12 12.79 12.92
N VAL A 118 -1.97 12.23 13.80
CA VAL A 118 -1.51 11.31 14.85
C VAL A 118 -0.85 10.06 14.25
N LEU A 119 -1.37 9.60 13.10
CA LEU A 119 -0.72 8.61 12.24
C LEU A 119 -0.59 9.16 10.83
N ASP A 120 0.64 9.52 10.44
CA ASP A 120 0.93 9.87 9.05
C ASP A 120 1.17 8.61 8.19
N ARG A 121 1.30 8.83 6.87
CA ARG A 121 1.60 7.75 5.92
C ARG A 121 2.92 7.03 6.22
N THR A 122 3.93 7.71 6.74
CA THR A 122 5.24 7.11 7.01
C THR A 122 5.11 6.07 8.12
N ILE A 123 4.57 6.47 9.27
CA ILE A 123 4.35 5.60 10.43
C ILE A 123 3.41 4.44 10.07
N TYR A 124 2.35 4.73 9.32
CA TYR A 124 1.38 3.74 8.88
C TYR A 124 2.02 2.61 8.05
N TYR A 125 2.97 2.94 7.17
CA TYR A 125 3.69 1.94 6.34
C TYR A 125 4.88 1.32 7.08
N GLU A 126 5.55 2.06 7.97
CA GLU A 126 6.76 1.61 8.67
C GLU A 126 6.54 0.28 9.39
N HIS A 127 5.44 0.14 10.12
CA HIS A 127 5.12 -1.10 10.83
C HIS A 127 4.95 -2.29 9.86
N ALA A 128 4.27 -2.10 8.73
CA ALA A 128 4.09 -3.15 7.74
C ALA A 128 5.41 -3.55 7.06
N VAL A 129 6.31 -2.59 6.81
CA VAL A 129 7.66 -2.88 6.32
C VAL A 129 8.46 -3.70 7.35
N ILE A 130 8.42 -3.32 8.63
CA ILE A 130 9.08 -4.08 9.70
C ILE A 130 8.55 -5.52 9.77
N LEU A 131 7.22 -5.71 9.68
CA LEU A 131 6.60 -7.03 9.69
C LEU A 131 6.96 -7.85 8.45
N ALA A 132 7.03 -7.24 7.26
CA ALA A 132 7.46 -7.92 6.05
C ALA A 132 8.92 -8.40 6.12
N LEU A 133 9.75 -7.83 7.02
CA LEU A 133 11.13 -8.26 7.24
C LEU A 133 11.29 -9.46 8.20
N ILE A 134 10.20 -9.96 8.79
CA ILE A 134 10.23 -11.09 9.76
C ILE A 134 10.97 -12.33 9.20
N PRO A 135 10.73 -12.80 7.96
CA PRO A 135 11.42 -13.98 7.44
C PRO A 135 12.93 -13.81 7.30
N PHE A 136 13.42 -12.58 7.16
CA PHE A 136 14.84 -12.27 7.01
C PHE A 136 15.52 -12.12 8.38
N LYS A 137 14.81 -11.55 9.36
CA LYS A 137 15.29 -11.45 10.74
C LYS A 137 15.42 -12.82 11.42
N ASN A 138 14.59 -13.79 11.01
CA ASN A 138 14.53 -15.12 11.60
C ASN A 138 14.97 -16.20 10.59
N PRO A 139 16.26 -16.21 10.16
CA PRO A 139 16.72 -17.09 9.10
C PRO A 139 16.66 -18.59 9.44
N HIS A 140 16.54 -18.93 10.72
CA HIS A 140 16.46 -20.31 11.20
C HIS A 140 15.04 -20.91 11.14
N LEU A 141 14.02 -20.12 10.80
CA LEU A 141 12.63 -20.56 10.69
C LEU A 141 12.16 -20.65 9.22
N THR A 142 11.15 -21.48 8.99
CA THR A 142 10.42 -21.63 7.71
C THR A 142 9.14 -20.80 7.76
N PHE A 143 8.81 -20.15 6.66
CA PHE A 143 7.64 -19.29 6.46
C PHE A 143 6.91 -19.69 5.18
#